data_AF-A0A1I2XA35-F1
#
_entry.id   AF-A0A1I2XA35-F1
#
_cell.length_a   1.000
_cell.length_b   1.000
_cell.length_c   1.000
_cell.angle_alpha   90.00
_cell.angle_beta   90.00
_cell.angle_gamma   90.00
#
_symmetry.space_group_name_H-M   'P 1'
#
loop_
_entity.id
_entity.type
_entity.pdbx_description
1 polymer ?
#
loop_
_entity_poly.entity_id
_entity_poly.type
_entity_poly.pdbx_seq_one_letter_code
_entity_poly.pdbx_strand_id
1 'polypeptide(L)'
;MKSALKILFVLLVVLTSSCKKEFKETQEKMALLTKRSGWITLKVEKKSSTGTWLDITGTPLPHEKDNALIFDPWYKWAIDAGLLKLPGDAQIIAYGSWSFVDKGIQIEEGNLMEINELTETSLIVIVNSTTESFRYTYGHP
;
A
#
# COMPACT_ATOMS: atom_id res chain seq x y z
N MET A 1 46.72 -5.93 -18.80
CA MET A 1 45.55 -5.25 -19.40
C MET A 1 44.36 -6.16 -19.72
N LYS A 2 44.54 -7.40 -20.21
CA LYS A 2 43.41 -8.29 -20.57
C LYS A 2 42.50 -8.71 -19.39
N SER A 3 43.02 -8.78 -18.17
CA SER A 3 42.24 -9.19 -16.98
C SER A 3 41.40 -8.05 -16.38
N ALA A 4 41.88 -6.80 -16.44
CA ALA A 4 41.16 -5.62 -15.95
C ALA A 4 39.91 -5.32 -16.79
N LEU A 5 40.00 -5.51 -18.11
CA LEU A 5 38.85 -5.37 -19.03
C LEU A 5 37.75 -6.42 -18.76
N LYS A 6 38.14 -7.64 -18.39
CA LYS A 6 37.19 -8.71 -18.01
C LYS A 6 36.46 -8.39 -16.70
N ILE A 7 37.17 -7.85 -15.70
CA ILE A 7 36.58 -7.46 -14.42
C ILE A 7 35.59 -6.30 -14.62
N LEU A 8 35.96 -5.30 -15.43
CA LEU A 8 35.07 -4.17 -15.76
C LEU A 8 33.79 -4.64 -16.47
N PHE A 9 33.90 -5.60 -17.38
CA PHE A 9 32.75 -6.16 -18.10
C PHE A 9 31.82 -6.96 -17.18
N VAL A 10 32.39 -7.75 -16.27
CA VAL A 10 31.60 -8.47 -15.24
C VAL A 10 30.90 -7.49 -14.31
N LEU A 11 31.57 -6.42 -13.87
CA LEU A 11 30.95 -5.39 -13.02
C LEU A 11 29.78 -4.69 -13.74
N LEU A 12 29.93 -4.39 -15.03
CA LEU A 12 28.88 -3.75 -15.84
C LEU A 12 27.64 -4.65 -16.00
N VAL A 13 27.85 -5.95 -16.22
CA VAL A 13 26.75 -6.94 -16.34
C VAL A 13 26.01 -7.12 -15.01
N VAL A 14 26.73 -7.10 -13.88
CA VAL A 14 26.13 -7.19 -12.54
C VAL A 14 25.30 -5.95 -12.23
N LEU A 15 25.81 -4.75 -12.54
CA LEU A 15 25.11 -3.48 -12.30
C LEU A 15 23.83 -3.35 -13.13
N THR A 16 23.85 -3.75 -14.41
CA THR A 16 22.65 -3.70 -15.28
C THR A 16 21.59 -4.73 -14.90
N SER A 17 22.00 -5.85 -14.32
CA SER A 17 21.06 -6.89 -13.85
C SER A 17 20.32 -6.47 -12.58
N SER A 18 20.95 -5.67 -11.70
CA SER A 18 20.34 -5.19 -10.46
C SER A 18 19.17 -4.24 -10.72
N CYS A 19 19.37 -3.21 -11.55
CA CYS A 19 18.29 -2.26 -11.87
C CYS A 19 17.08 -2.93 -12.55
N LYS A 20 17.32 -3.96 -13.37
CA LYS A 20 16.22 -4.69 -14.04
C LYS A 20 15.38 -5.49 -13.04
N LYS A 21 16.02 -6.06 -12.01
CA LYS A 21 15.33 -6.81 -10.96
C LYS A 21 14.44 -5.89 -10.13
N GLU A 22 14.98 -4.76 -9.68
CA GLU A 22 14.25 -3.76 -8.89
C GLU A 22 13.04 -3.22 -9.66
N PHE A 23 13.24 -2.83 -10.93
CA PHE A 23 12.14 -2.36 -11.77
C PHE A 23 11.03 -3.40 -11.91
N LYS A 24 11.39 -4.67 -12.14
CA LYS A 24 10.40 -5.76 -12.26
C LYS A 24 9.63 -5.95 -10.96
N GLU A 25 10.30 -5.93 -9.82
CA GLU A 25 9.66 -6.06 -8.50
C GLU A 25 8.69 -4.90 -8.21
N THR A 26 9.07 -3.66 -8.54
CA THR A 26 8.16 -2.51 -8.42
C THR A 26 6.94 -2.66 -9.33
N GLN A 27 7.11 -3.12 -10.56
CA GLN A 27 5.99 -3.34 -11.48
C GLN A 27 5.02 -4.42 -10.97
N GLU A 28 5.54 -5.52 -10.42
CA GLU A 28 4.71 -6.57 -9.81
C GLU A 28 3.94 -6.03 -8.60
N LYS A 29 4.60 -5.29 -7.70
CA LYS A 29 3.92 -4.62 -6.57
C LYS A 29 2.86 -3.62 -7.02
N MET A 30 3.16 -2.85 -8.07
CA MET A 30 2.21 -1.89 -8.65
C MET A 30 0.99 -2.58 -9.22
N ALA A 31 1.18 -3.69 -9.94
CA ALA A 31 0.08 -4.49 -10.48
C ALA A 31 -0.81 -5.07 -9.38
N LEU A 32 -0.20 -5.56 -8.29
CA LEU A 32 -0.93 -6.04 -7.11
C LEU A 32 -1.69 -4.91 -6.42
N LEU A 33 -1.08 -3.74 -6.24
CA LEU A 33 -1.68 -2.63 -5.51
C LEU A 33 -2.85 -1.98 -6.25
N THR A 34 -2.75 -1.87 -7.58
CA THR A 34 -3.64 -1.03 -8.41
C THR A 34 -4.85 -1.76 -8.98
N LYS A 35 -5.41 -2.72 -8.25
CA LYS A 35 -6.57 -3.46 -8.72
C LYS A 35 -7.83 -2.62 -8.77
N ARG A 36 -8.59 -2.79 -9.85
CA ARG A 36 -9.82 -2.03 -10.13
C ARG A 36 -10.90 -2.14 -9.06
N SER A 37 -10.98 -3.29 -8.37
CA SER A 37 -11.95 -3.53 -7.30
C SER A 37 -11.67 -2.73 -6.03
N GLY A 38 -10.47 -2.16 -5.89
CA GLY A 38 -10.02 -1.52 -4.66
C GLY A 38 -9.79 -2.52 -3.52
N TRP A 39 -9.57 -1.95 -2.34
CA TRP A 39 -9.23 -2.62 -1.10
C TRP A 39 -10.26 -2.26 -0.03
N ILE A 40 -10.94 -3.26 0.52
CA ILE A 40 -11.96 -3.10 1.57
C ILE A 40 -11.33 -3.45 2.91
N THR A 41 -11.64 -2.65 3.94
CA THR A 41 -11.10 -2.85 5.28
C THR A 41 -11.73 -4.07 5.93
N LEU A 42 -10.93 -5.11 6.20
CA LEU A 42 -11.37 -6.32 6.90
C LEU A 42 -11.10 -6.25 8.40
N LYS A 43 -9.97 -5.64 8.78
CA LYS A 43 -9.54 -5.56 10.17
C LYS A 43 -8.76 -4.28 10.43
N VAL A 44 -8.99 -3.69 11.60
CA VAL A 44 -8.20 -2.57 12.12
C VAL A 44 -7.69 -2.93 13.50
N GLU A 45 -6.38 -2.81 13.71
CA GLU A 45 -5.74 -3.04 14.99
C GLU A 45 -5.00 -1.79 15.44
N LYS A 46 -5.03 -1.49 16.74
CA LYS A 46 -4.24 -0.43 17.36
C LYS A 46 -3.15 -1.04 18.22
N LYS A 47 -1.93 -0.51 18.13
CA LYS A 47 -0.83 -0.91 18.98
C LYS A 47 -1.03 -0.37 20.40
N SER A 48 -1.02 -1.25 21.39
CA SER A 48 -1.10 -0.91 22.80
C SER A 48 0.24 -0.37 23.33
N SER A 49 0.23 0.21 24.53
CA SER A 49 1.45 0.64 25.23
C SER A 49 2.41 -0.52 25.53
N THR A 50 1.92 -1.75 25.63
CA THR A 50 2.73 -2.96 25.82
C THR A 50 3.20 -3.56 24.50
N GLY A 51 2.92 -2.92 23.36
CA GLY A 51 3.33 -3.36 22.03
C GLY A 51 2.47 -4.46 21.40
N THR A 52 1.39 -4.87 22.07
CA THR A 52 0.41 -5.83 21.54
C THR A 52 -0.56 -5.15 20.57
N TRP A 53 -1.02 -5.86 19.55
CA TRP A 53 -2.04 -5.36 18.62
C TRP A 53 -3.41 -5.70 19.17
N LEU A 54 -4.23 -4.67 19.40
CA LEU A 54 -5.59 -4.79 19.87
C LEU A 54 -6.56 -4.61 18.70
N ASP A 55 -7.42 -5.60 18.46
CA ASP A 55 -8.47 -5.50 17.44
C ASP A 55 -9.49 -4.43 17.83
N ILE A 56 -9.65 -3.42 16.97
CA ILE A 56 -10.60 -2.33 17.11
C ILE A 56 -11.55 -2.25 15.90
N THR A 57 -11.69 -3.34 15.14
CA THR A 57 -12.54 -3.42 13.94
C THR A 57 -14.02 -3.16 14.25
N GLY A 58 -14.43 -3.30 15.51
CA GLY A 58 -15.78 -2.92 15.97
C GLY A 58 -16.02 -1.42 16.08
N THR A 59 -14.96 -0.59 16.04
CA THR A 59 -15.04 0.86 16.26
C THR A 59 -15.50 1.66 15.03
N PRO A 60 -15.02 1.38 13.80
CA PRO A 60 -15.54 2.04 12.60
C PRO A 60 -17.03 1.73 12.39
N LEU A 61 -17.79 2.73 11.94
CA LEU A 61 -19.20 2.59 11.62
C LEU A 61 -19.36 1.63 10.43
N PRO A 62 -20.50 0.91 10.32
CA PRO A 62 -20.70 -0.06 9.24
C PRO A 62 -20.44 0.51 7.83
N HIS A 63 -20.90 1.73 7.57
CA HIS A 63 -20.68 2.38 6.27
C HIS A 63 -19.21 2.75 6.01
N GLU A 64 -18.38 2.91 7.04
CA GLU A 64 -16.94 3.13 6.86
C GLU A 64 -16.21 1.85 6.47
N LYS A 65 -16.78 0.69 6.80
CA LYS A 65 -16.24 -0.62 6.41
C LYS A 65 -16.47 -0.92 4.94
N ASP A 66 -17.52 -0.36 4.35
CA ASP A 66 -17.85 -0.50 2.93
C ASP A 66 -17.00 0.41 2.02
N ASN A 67 -16.21 1.30 2.61
CA ASN A 67 -15.33 2.18 1.85
C ASN A 67 -14.24 1.35 1.14
N ALA A 68 -14.04 1.62 -0.15
CA ALA A 68 -12.98 1.02 -0.95
C ALA A 68 -11.80 1.99 -1.09
N LEU A 69 -10.62 1.57 -0.65
CA LEU A 69 -9.36 2.26 -0.91
C LEU A 69 -8.86 1.83 -2.30
N ILE A 70 -8.76 2.78 -3.21
CA ILE A 70 -8.37 2.55 -4.61
C ILE A 70 -7.01 3.20 -4.85
N PHE A 71 -6.09 2.45 -5.43
CA PHE A 71 -4.85 2.96 -6.01
C PHE A 71 -4.92 2.78 -7.52
N ASP A 72 -4.62 3.83 -8.28
CA ASP A 72 -4.54 3.77 -9.73
C ASP A 72 -3.08 3.70 -10.22
N PRO A 73 -2.83 3.20 -11.44
CA PRO A 73 -1.47 3.10 -11.98
C PRO A 73 -0.89 4.45 -12.44
N TRP A 74 -1.63 5.56 -12.31
CA TRP A 74 -1.18 6.92 -12.59
C TRP A 74 -0.84 7.69 -11.32
N TYR A 75 -0.57 6.97 -10.23
CA TYR A 75 -0.14 7.54 -8.95
C TYR A 75 -1.22 8.37 -8.26
N LYS A 76 -2.50 8.08 -8.51
CA LYS A 76 -3.64 8.62 -7.73
C LYS A 76 -4.25 7.56 -6.85
N TRP A 77 -4.70 7.98 -5.68
CA TRP A 77 -5.48 7.15 -4.78
C TRP A 77 -6.80 7.84 -4.46
N ALA A 78 -7.79 7.06 -4.06
CA ALA A 78 -9.07 7.54 -3.62
C ALA A 78 -9.65 6.62 -2.54
N ILE A 79 -10.50 7.17 -1.68
CA ILE A 79 -11.46 6.38 -0.89
C ILE A 79 -12.83 6.62 -1.50
N ASP A 80 -13.42 5.56 -2.02
CA ASP A 80 -14.79 5.52 -2.50
C ASP A 80 -15.69 5.07 -1.34
N ALA A 81 -16.73 5.85 -1.03
CA ALA A 81 -17.67 5.55 0.05
C ALA A 81 -18.58 4.33 -0.20
N GLY A 82 -18.45 3.68 -1.36
CA GLY A 82 -19.23 2.49 -1.71
C GLY A 82 -20.71 2.79 -1.97
N LEU A 83 -21.44 1.73 -2.34
CA LEU A 83 -22.85 1.83 -2.78
C LEU A 83 -23.85 2.00 -1.62
N LEU A 84 -23.44 1.79 -0.37
CA LEU A 84 -24.35 1.68 0.78
C LEU A 84 -24.65 2.99 1.51
N LYS A 85 -24.20 4.15 1.01
CA LYS A 85 -24.64 5.43 1.56
C LYS A 85 -26.11 5.71 1.22
N LEU A 86 -26.97 5.63 2.23
CA LEU A 86 -28.35 6.12 2.18
C LEU A 86 -28.41 7.55 2.75
N PRO A 87 -28.98 8.55 2.04
CA PRO A 87 -29.29 8.61 0.61
C PRO A 87 -28.23 9.42 -0.17
N GLY A 88 -27.55 8.78 -1.11
CA GLY A 88 -26.70 9.44 -2.09
C GLY A 88 -25.75 8.46 -2.76
N ASP A 89 -25.57 8.59 -4.07
CA ASP A 89 -24.68 7.73 -4.87
C ASP A 89 -23.26 7.60 -4.28
N ALA A 90 -22.54 6.56 -4.69
CA ALA A 90 -21.13 6.37 -4.35
C ALA A 90 -20.35 7.67 -4.64
N GLN A 91 -19.60 8.13 -3.64
CA GLN A 91 -18.85 9.38 -3.69
C GLN A 91 -17.40 9.14 -3.29
N ILE A 92 -16.49 9.74 -4.05
CA ILE A 92 -15.10 9.88 -3.64
C ILE A 92 -15.08 10.83 -2.44
N ILE A 93 -14.66 10.33 -1.28
CA ILE A 93 -14.63 11.09 -0.02
C ILE A 93 -13.23 11.56 0.36
N ALA A 94 -12.20 10.95 -0.22
CA ALA A 94 -10.82 11.42 -0.13
C ALA A 94 -10.07 11.00 -1.39
N TYR A 95 -9.08 11.78 -1.81
CA TYR A 95 -8.22 11.46 -2.94
C TYR A 95 -6.91 12.25 -2.85
N GLY A 96 -5.90 11.80 -3.60
CA GLY A 96 -4.62 12.49 -3.69
C GLY A 96 -3.64 11.73 -4.56
N SER A 97 -2.35 12.05 -4.39
CA SER A 97 -1.27 11.33 -5.07
C SER A 97 -0.58 10.32 -4.15
N TRP A 98 -0.05 9.24 -4.73
CA TRP A 98 0.73 8.24 -4.00
C TRP A 98 2.02 7.86 -4.73
N SER A 99 3.00 7.33 -4.01
CA SER A 99 4.20 6.73 -4.59
C SER A 99 4.70 5.54 -3.77
N PHE A 100 5.46 4.65 -4.40
CA PHE A 100 6.24 3.67 -3.65
C PHE A 100 7.50 4.32 -3.07
N VAL A 101 7.75 4.05 -1.80
CA VAL A 101 9.02 4.27 -1.11
C VAL A 101 9.51 2.93 -0.57
N ASP A 102 10.78 2.83 -0.15
CA ASP A 102 11.46 1.57 0.21
C ASP A 102 10.58 0.48 0.84
N LYS A 103 9.80 0.85 1.87
CA LYS A 103 8.97 -0.10 2.63
C LYS A 103 7.48 0.19 2.60
N GLY A 104 7.00 1.07 1.73
CA GLY A 104 5.64 1.55 1.87
C GLY A 104 5.08 2.33 0.70
N ILE A 105 3.86 2.78 0.93
CA ILE A 105 3.12 3.70 0.07
C ILE A 105 3.13 5.04 0.78
N GLN A 106 3.69 6.04 0.14
CA GLN A 106 3.59 7.41 0.62
C GLN A 106 2.37 8.05 -0.01
N ILE A 107 1.45 8.52 0.84
CA ILE A 107 0.34 9.39 0.45
C ILE A 107 0.78 10.83 0.77
N GLU A 108 0.60 11.72 -0.21
CA GLU A 108 0.99 13.14 -0.24
C GLU A 108 1.17 13.84 1.14
N GLU A 109 2.29 14.56 1.30
CA GLU A 109 2.67 15.36 2.49
C GLU A 109 2.63 14.63 3.86
N GLY A 110 3.11 13.38 3.91
CA GLY A 110 3.73 12.84 5.13
C GLY A 110 3.11 11.58 5.72
N ASN A 111 1.99 11.09 5.16
CA ASN A 111 1.38 9.85 5.64
C ASN A 111 2.02 8.64 4.94
N LEU A 112 2.86 7.91 5.67
CA LEU A 112 3.45 6.67 5.22
C LEU A 112 2.59 5.47 5.65
N MET A 113 2.20 4.66 4.68
CA MET A 113 1.64 3.33 4.89
C MET A 113 2.76 2.30 4.67
N GLU A 114 3.36 1.78 5.73
CA GLU A 114 4.35 0.72 5.64
C GLU A 114 3.67 -0.58 5.21
N ILE A 115 4.11 -1.18 4.11
CA ILE A 115 3.56 -2.44 3.63
C ILE A 115 4.17 -3.59 4.43
N ASN A 116 3.33 -4.25 5.22
CA ASN A 116 3.67 -5.51 5.87
C ASN A 116 3.38 -6.71 4.98
N GLU A 117 2.32 -6.64 4.17
CA GLU A 117 1.93 -7.69 3.23
C GLU A 117 1.25 -7.07 2.00
N LEU A 118 1.59 -7.58 0.81
CA LEU A 118 0.92 -7.25 -0.44
C LEU A 118 0.86 -8.51 -1.31
N THR A 119 -0.33 -9.04 -1.49
CA THR A 119 -0.60 -10.26 -2.27
C THR A 119 -1.80 -10.04 -3.19
N GLU A 120 -2.19 -11.09 -3.92
CA GLU A 120 -3.39 -11.07 -4.77
C GLU A 120 -4.71 -10.89 -4.00
N THR A 121 -4.76 -11.11 -2.70
CA THR A 121 -6.02 -11.06 -1.93
C THR A 121 -5.94 -10.28 -0.64
N SER A 122 -4.74 -9.80 -0.28
CA SER A 122 -4.49 -9.20 1.02
C SER A 122 -3.48 -8.05 0.88
N LEU A 123 -3.83 -6.94 1.52
CA LEU A 123 -2.95 -5.80 1.75
C LEU A 123 -2.93 -5.53 3.26
N ILE A 124 -1.77 -5.63 3.88
CA ILE A 124 -1.59 -5.27 5.29
C ILE A 124 -0.63 -4.10 5.35
N VAL A 125 -1.09 -2.99 5.93
CA VAL A 125 -0.26 -1.79 6.12
C VAL A 125 -0.23 -1.37 7.59
N ILE A 126 0.90 -0.81 7.99
CA ILE A 126 1.06 -0.12 9.26
C ILE A 126 1.11 1.38 8.99
N VAL A 127 0.29 2.13 9.73
CA VAL A 127 0.29 3.59 9.72
C VAL A 127 0.74 4.06 11.09
N ASN A 128 1.87 4.76 11.12
CA ASN A 128 2.44 5.31 12.34
C ASN A 128 2.16 6.82 12.38
N SER A 129 1.54 7.29 13.45
CA SER A 129 1.48 8.70 13.82
C SER A 129 2.48 8.98 14.93
N THR A 130 2.57 10.24 15.37
CA THR A 130 3.43 10.64 16.50
C THR A 130 3.05 9.98 17.82
N THR A 131 1.79 9.56 17.97
CA THR A 131 1.22 9.05 19.23
C THR A 131 0.67 7.64 19.14
N GLU A 132 0.37 7.16 17.93
CA GLU A 132 -0.37 5.91 17.73
C GLU A 132 0.17 5.13 16.53
N SER A 133 0.07 3.81 16.59
CA SER A 133 0.32 2.94 15.45
C SER A 133 -0.92 2.11 15.18
N PHE A 134 -1.35 2.11 13.93
CA PHE A 134 -2.47 1.32 13.45
C PHE A 134 -1.99 0.30 12.44
N ARG A 135 -2.62 -0.88 12.44
CA ARG A 135 -2.47 -1.87 11.39
C ARG A 135 -3.81 -2.08 10.72
N TYR A 136 -3.84 -1.87 9.42
CA TYR A 136 -5.02 -2.11 8.60
C TYR A 136 -4.78 -3.37 7.79
N THR A 137 -5.76 -4.27 7.81
CA THR A 137 -5.83 -5.44 6.92
C THR A 137 -6.96 -5.20 5.93
N TYR A 138 -6.63 -5.22 4.66
CA TYR A 138 -7.57 -5.08 3.57
C TYR A 138 -7.65 -6.36 2.74
N GLY A 139 -8.81 -6.59 2.13
CA GLY A 139 -9.02 -7.63 1.11
C GLY A 139 -9.70 -7.07 -0.12
N HIS A 140 -9.81 -7.88 -1.17
CA HIS A 140 -10.68 -7.54 -2.30
C HIS A 140 -12.13 -7.94 -2.03
N PRO A 141 -13.11 -7.17 -2.52
CA PRO A 141 -14.51 -7.60 -2.58
C PRO A 141 -14.71 -8.86 -3.44
#